data_AF-A0A934U3K0-F1
#
_entry.id   AF-A0A934U3K0-F1
#
_cell.length_a   1.000
_cell.length_b   1.000
_cell.length_c   1.000
_cell.angle_alpha   90.00
_cell.angle_beta   90.00
_cell.angle_gamma   90.00
#
_symmetry.space_group_name_H-M   'P 1'
#
loop_
_entity.id
_entity.type
_entity.pdbx_description
1 polymer ?
#
loop_
_entity_poly.entity_id
_entity_poly.type
_entity_poly.pdbx_seq_one_letter_code
_entity_poly.pdbx_strand_id
1 'polypeptide(L)' 'MLGSDWVEWLIVGLLCVVAALGIALLTGSLGYALAAGVVLLAAATAVIALL' A
#
# COMPACT_ATOMS: atom_id res chain seq x y z
N MET A 1 2.68 7.60 22.18
CA MET A 1 1.69 6.79 21.42
C MET A 1 2.31 6.14 20.19
N LEU A 2 3.62 5.86 20.20
CA LEU A 2 4.34 5.11 19.16
C LEU A 2 4.56 3.66 19.62
N GLY A 3 3.47 2.98 19.94
CA GLY A 3 3.45 1.53 19.92
C GLY A 3 2.86 1.12 18.59
N SER A 4 3.59 1.36 17.48
CA SER A 4 3.05 1.00 16.17
C SER A 4 2.95 -0.51 16.11
N ASP A 5 1.74 -1.04 16.02
CA ASP A 5 1.55 -2.47 15.82
C ASP A 5 2.24 -2.86 14.52
N TRP A 6 3.41 -3.48 14.63
CA TRP A 6 4.26 -3.85 13.50
C TRP A 6 3.52 -4.79 12.54
N VAL A 7 2.54 -5.54 13.07
CA VAL A 7 1.61 -6.38 12.32
C VAL A 7 0.69 -5.56 11.43
N GLU A 8 0.20 -4.41 11.90
CA GLU A 8 -0.66 -3.53 11.11
C GLU A 8 0.07 -2.99 9.89
N TRP A 9 1.30 -2.50 10.10
CA TRP A 9 2.18 -2.05 9.02
C TRP A 9 2.53 -3.17 8.03
N LEU A 10 2.71 -4.40 8.52
CA LEU A 10 2.91 -5.58 7.67
C LEU A 10 1.67 -5.87 6.80
N ILE A 11 0.47 -5.84 7.37
CA ILE A 11 -0.79 -6.07 6.65
C ILE A 11 -0.98 -4.99 5.58
N VAL A 12 -0.80 -3.72 5.93
CA VAL A 12 -0.95 -2.58 5.01
C VAL A 12 0.04 -2.69 3.86
N GLY A 13 1.29 -3.03 4.14
CA GLY A 13 2.32 -3.26 3.13
C GLY A 13 1.94 -4.40 2.17
N LEU A 14 1.49 -5.53 2.70
CA LEU A 14 1.03 -6.67 1.90
C LEU A 14 -0.15 -6.31 0.99
N LEU A 15 -1.14 -5.58 1.51
CA LEU A 15 -2.29 -5.14 0.72
C LEU A 15 -1.88 -4.19 -0.41
N CYS A 16 -0.95 -3.25 -0.16
CA CYS A 16 -0.42 -2.36 -1.19
C CYS A 16 0.32 -3.13 -2.29
N VAL A 17 1.12 -4.14 -1.91
CA VAL A 17 1.84 -5.00 -2.87
C VAL A 17 0.88 -5.82 -3.72
N VAL A 18 -0.15 -6.41 -3.11
CA VAL A 18 -1.18 -7.19 -3.84
C VAL A 18 -1.95 -6.29 -4.81
N ALA A 19 -2.32 -5.08 -4.40
CA ALA A 19 -3.00 -4.13 -5.26
C ALA A 19 -2.12 -3.68 -6.44
N ALA A 20 -0.85 -3.37 -6.19
CA ALA A 20 0.11 -3.03 -7.24
C ALA A 20 0.30 -4.18 -8.23
N LEU A 21 0.42 -5.43 -7.73
CA LEU A 21 0.49 -6.63 -8.57
C LEU A 21 -0.75 -6.82 -9.44
N GLY A 22 -1.95 -6.64 -8.87
CA GLY A 22 -3.19 -6.71 -9.64
C GLY A 22 -3.19 -5.72 -10.80
N ILE A 23 -2.77 -4.48 -10.55
CA ILE A 23 -2.67 -3.43 -11.59
C ILE A 23 -1.59 -3.78 -12.62
N ALA A 24 -0.44 -4.31 -12.21
CA ALA A 24 0.61 -4.75 -13.12
C ALA A 24 0.10 -5.84 -14.08
N LEU A 25 -0.65 -6.81 -13.56
CA LEU A 25 -1.23 -7.90 -14.33
C LEU A 25 -2.33 -7.43 -15.29
N LEU A 26 -3.20 -6.52 -14.83
CA LEU A 26 -4.30 -5.98 -15.63
C LEU A 26 -3.83 -5.06 -16.75
N THR A 27 -2.78 -4.27 -16.50
CA THR A 27 -2.31 -3.23 -17.44
C THR A 27 -1.08 -3.66 -18.24
N GLY A 28 -0.38 -4.72 -17.82
CA GLY A 28 0.92 -5.10 -18.39
C GLY A 28 2.03 -4.07 -18.14
N SER A 29 1.80 -3.08 -17.27
CA SER A 29 2.70 -1.94 -17.07
C SER A 29 3.12 -1.80 -15.61
N LEU A 30 4.44 -1.94 -15.38
CA LEU A 30 5.04 -1.75 -14.07
C LEU A 30 4.92 -0.29 -13.59
N GLY A 31 4.94 0.68 -14.51
CA GLY A 31 4.85 2.10 -14.17
C GLY A 31 3.52 2.46 -13.51
N TYR A 32 2.40 2.00 -14.09
CA TYR A 32 1.07 2.22 -13.51
C TYR A 32 0.88 1.47 -12.19
N ALA A 33 1.44 0.26 -12.08
CA ALA A 33 1.43 -0.52 -10.85
C ALA A 33 2.14 0.17 -9.69
N LEU A 34 3.34 0.72 -9.94
CA LEU A 34 4.11 1.45 -8.93
C LEU A 34 3.43 2.75 -8.54
N ALA A 35 2.93 3.52 -9.50
CA ALA A 35 2.21 4.76 -9.22
C ALA A 35 0.99 4.52 -8.31
N ALA A 36 0.17 3.51 -8.63
CA ALA A 36 -0.99 3.17 -7.83
C ALA A 36 -0.60 2.63 -6.44
N GLY A 37 0.44 1.79 -6.36
CA GLY A 37 0.95 1.27 -5.08
C GLY A 37 1.44 2.39 -4.15
N VAL A 38 2.14 3.39 -4.68
CA VAL A 38 2.59 4.56 -3.91
C VAL A 38 1.41 5.39 -3.41
N VAL A 39 0.40 5.63 -4.26
CA VAL A 39 -0.81 6.38 -3.87
C VAL A 39 -1.57 5.65 -2.76
N LEU A 40 -1.72 4.33 -2.87
CA LEU A 40 -2.37 3.49 -1.86
C LEU A 40 -1.61 3.49 -0.54
N LEU A 41 -0.28 3.35 -0.59
CA LEU A 41 0.56 3.38 0.61
C LEU A 41 0.44 4.74 1.32
N ALA A 42 0.49 5.83 0.56
CA ALA A 42 0.32 7.18 1.11
C ALA A 42 -1.05 7.34 1.79
N ALA A 43 -2.13 6.92 1.13
CA ALA A 43 -3.47 6.98 1.71
C ALA A 43 -3.58 6.15 3.00
N ALA A 44 -3.04 4.92 2.99
CA ALA A 44 -3.06 4.06 4.16
C ALA A 44 -2.26 4.66 5.33
N THR A 45 -1.05 5.17 5.07
CA THR A 45 -0.23 5.83 6.10
C THR A 45 -0.94 7.05 6.71
N ALA A 46 -1.68 7.81 5.91
CA ALA A 46 -2.45 8.95 6.38
C ALA A 46 -3.62 8.52 7.28
N VAL A 47 -4.31 7.43 6.94
CA VAL A 47 -5.39 6.88 7.78
C VAL A 47 -4.83 6.39 9.12
N ILE A 48 -3.73 5.63 9.11
CA ILE A 48 -3.08 5.13 10.32
C ILE A 48 -2.63 6.28 11.22
N ALA A 49 -2.13 7.38 10.64
CA ALA A 49 -1.72 8.55 11.41
C ALA A 49 -2.87 9.34 12.06
N LEU A 50 -4.11 9.12 11.59
CA LEU A 50 -5.32 9.77 12.11
C LEU A 50 -6.07 8.93 13.16
N LEU A 51 -5.76 7.64 13.25
CA LEU A 51 -6.31 6.71 14.25
C LEU A 51 -5.47 6.74 15.54
#